data_AF-A0A497TIP2-F1
#
_entry.id   AF-A0A497TIP2-F1
#
_cell.length_a   1.000
_cell.length_b   1.000
_cell.length_c   1.000
_cell.angle_alpha   90.00
_cell.angle_beta   90.00
_cell.angle_gamma   90.00
#
_symmetry.space_group_name_H-M   'P 1'
#
loop_
_entity.id
_entity.type
_entity.pdbx_description
1 polymer ?
#
loop_
_entity_poly.entity_id
_entity_poly.type
_entity_poly.pdbx_seq_one_letter_code
_entity_poly.pdbx_strand_id
1 'polypeptide(L)'
;REDKLQLIWAITFVISGIIFALAFWFTPIIGIYAALGYIILYVGLASAFLYVFKHIETLNVNLLETLEERKDEIEEMKKEIEKKYFRKKIDEETFRRLMQKYEEKLTELNVKIKKLKGD
;
A
#
# COMPACT_ATOMS: atom_id res chain seq x y z
N ARG A 1 10.32 -3.11 -2.09
CA ARG A 1 11.02 -1.78 -2.08
C ARG A 1 10.88 -1.16 -0.69
N GLU A 2 9.72 -1.33 -0.06
CA GLU A 2 9.48 -1.08 1.37
C GLU A 2 10.45 -1.86 2.27
N ASP A 3 10.80 -3.10 1.93
CA ASP A 3 11.71 -3.95 2.73
C ASP A 3 13.12 -3.37 2.86
N LYS A 4 13.64 -2.76 1.79
CA LYS A 4 14.95 -2.10 1.82
C LYS A 4 14.92 -0.83 2.69
N LEU A 5 13.80 -0.13 2.69
CA LEU A 5 13.60 1.07 3.50
C LEU A 5 13.44 0.70 4.98
N GLN A 6 12.68 -0.35 5.28
CA GLN A 6 12.54 -0.93 6.61
C GLN A 6 13.88 -1.45 7.14
N LEU A 7 14.68 -2.11 6.29
CA LEU A 7 16.02 -2.60 6.65
C LEU A 7 16.99 -1.46 7.00
N ILE A 8 17.05 -0.41 6.16
CA ILE A 8 17.89 0.76 6.43
C ILE A 8 17.45 1.44 7.73
N TRP A 9 16.15 1.56 7.96
CA TRP A 9 15.60 2.13 9.19
C TRP A 9 15.96 1.30 10.43
N ALA A 10 15.79 -0.03 10.37
CA ALA A 10 16.16 -0.94 11.45
C ALA A 10 17.65 -0.86 11.79
N ILE A 11 18.52 -0.77 10.79
CA ILE A 11 19.97 -0.63 10.98
C ILE A 11 20.29 0.69 11.68
N THR A 12 19.68 1.80 11.24
CA THR A 12 19.89 3.12 11.86
C THR A 12 19.43 3.13 13.33
N PHE A 13 18.33 2.45 13.62
CA PHE A 13 17.77 2.29 14.95
C PHE A 13 18.71 1.51 15.88
N VAL A 14 19.23 0.36 15.43
CA VAL A 14 20.21 -0.46 16.18
C VAL A 14 21.48 0.33 16.48
N ILE A 15 22.02 1.06 15.50
CA ILE A 15 23.22 1.89 15.68
C ILE A 15 22.98 2.99 16.72
N SER A 16 21.80 3.61 16.72
CA SER A 16 21.44 4.61 17.74
C SER A 16 21.36 4.02 19.15
N GLY A 17 20.91 2.77 19.29
CA GLY A 17 20.86 2.03 20.57
C GLY A 17 22.23 1.74 21.14
N ILE A 18 23.18 1.35 20.28
CA ILE A 18 24.56 1.06 20.67
C ILE A 18 25.28 2.33 21.16
N ILE A 19 25.15 3.44 20.43
CA ILE A 19 25.74 4.73 20.81
C ILE A 19 25.17 5.19 22.17
N PHE A 20 23.89 4.95 22.40
CA PHE A 20 23.22 5.32 23.64
C PHE A 20 23.66 4.47 24.84
N ALA A 21 23.78 3.15 24.67
CA ALA A 21 24.29 2.24 25.71
C ALA A 21 25.73 2.61 26.11
N LEU A 22 26.56 2.99 25.14
CA LEU A 22 27.91 3.50 25.38
C LEU A 22 27.87 4.83 26.16
N ALA A 23 27.02 5.79 25.78
CA ALA A 23 26.90 7.06 26.49
C ALA A 23 26.43 6.90 27.96
N PHE A 24 25.51 5.95 28.21
CA PHE A 24 25.04 5.61 29.55
C PHE A 24 26.16 5.04 30.43
N TRP A 25 27.05 4.21 29.85
CA TRP A 25 28.20 3.64 30.56
C TRP A 25 29.20 4.71 31.05
N PHE A 26 29.31 5.83 30.34
CA PHE A 26 30.30 6.88 30.64
C PHE A 26 29.78 8.03 31.52
N THR A 27 28.46 8.16 31.78
CA THR A 27 27.91 9.30 32.57
C THR A 27 26.73 8.90 33.48
N PRO A 28 26.95 8.65 34.80
CA PRO A 28 25.92 8.05 35.67
C PRO A 28 24.71 8.94 36.00
N ILE A 29 24.92 10.24 36.27
CA ILE A 29 23.85 11.16 36.71
C ILE A 29 23.06 11.70 35.51
N ILE A 30 23.75 12.00 34.41
CA ILE A 30 23.12 12.39 33.13
C ILE A 30 22.46 11.17 32.48
N GLY A 31 22.97 9.97 32.74
CA GLY A 31 22.49 8.71 32.18
C GLY A 31 21.03 8.40 32.49
N ILE A 32 20.52 8.70 33.69
CA ILE A 32 19.11 8.42 34.05
C ILE A 32 18.15 9.32 33.28
N TYR A 33 18.42 10.63 33.20
CA TYR A 33 17.60 11.56 32.44
C TYR A 33 17.70 11.31 30.93
N ALA A 34 18.89 10.97 30.45
CA ALA A 34 19.09 10.53 29.08
C ALA A 34 18.31 9.24 28.79
N ALA A 35 18.28 8.28 29.72
CA ALA A 35 17.56 7.01 29.57
C ALA A 35 16.05 7.22 29.50
N LEU A 36 15.49 8.10 30.35
CA LEU A 36 14.08 8.47 30.29
C LEU A 36 13.73 9.16 28.97
N GLY A 37 14.55 10.11 28.52
CA GLY A 37 14.38 10.76 27.22
C GLY A 37 14.43 9.78 26.06
N TYR A 38 15.32 8.79 26.13
CA TYR A 38 15.45 7.75 25.12
C TYR A 38 14.25 6.80 25.08
N ILE A 39 13.74 6.39 26.25
CA ILE A 39 12.52 5.59 26.35
C ILE A 39 11.35 6.35 25.74
N ILE A 40 11.18 7.63 26.06
CA ILE A 40 10.12 8.47 25.48
C ILE A 40 10.28 8.58 23.96
N LEU A 41 11.51 8.76 23.47
CA LEU A 41 11.81 8.85 22.05
C LEU A 41 11.50 7.53 21.33
N TYR A 42 11.86 6.39 21.91
CA TYR A 42 11.58 5.06 21.38
C TYR A 42 10.08 4.73 21.38
N VAL A 43 9.38 5.06 22.47
CA VAL A 43 7.92 4.89 22.57
C VAL A 43 7.22 5.79 21.56
N GLY A 44 7.67 7.03 21.39
CA GLY A 44 7.16 7.95 20.38
C GLY A 44 7.40 7.44 18.96
N LEU A 45 8.59 6.93 18.66
CA LEU A 45 8.92 6.34 17.36
C LEU A 45 8.08 5.10 17.08
N ALA A 46 7.97 4.19 18.05
CA ALA A 46 7.16 2.98 17.94
C ALA A 46 5.68 3.31 17.71
N SER A 47 5.17 4.34 18.40
CA SER A 47 3.80 4.84 18.21
C SER A 47 3.60 5.45 16.82
N ALA A 48 4.57 6.22 16.31
CA ALA A 48 4.53 6.76 14.96
C ALA A 48 4.56 5.63 13.90
N PHE A 49 5.36 4.59 14.11
CA PHE A 49 5.36 3.40 13.25
C PHE A 49 3.99 2.71 13.24
N LEU A 50 3.40 2.44 14.40
CA LEU A 50 2.07 1.83 14.48
C LEU A 50 1.00 2.68 13.78
N TYR A 51 1.06 4.00 13.93
CA TYR A 51 0.15 4.92 13.24
C TYR A 51 0.30 4.84 11.71
N VAL A 52 1.54 4.86 11.21
CA VAL A 52 1.84 4.76 9.78
C VAL A 52 1.40 3.41 9.22
N PHE A 53 1.72 2.30 9.90
CA PHE A 53 1.31 0.95 9.47
C PHE A 53 -0.21 0.82 9.39
N LYS A 54 -0.92 1.28 10.43
CA LYS A 54 -2.39 1.28 10.43
C LYS A 54 -2.97 2.10 9.27
N HIS A 55 -2.34 3.22 8.94
CA HIS A 55 -2.78 4.08 7.83
C HIS A 55 -2.49 3.46 6.46
N ILE A 56 -1.33 2.80 6.29
CA ILE A 56 -0.98 2.06 5.07
C ILE A 56 -1.95 0.91 4.83
N GLU A 57 -2.28 0.14 5.87
CA GLU A 57 -3.23 -0.97 5.77
C GLU A 57 -4.63 -0.46 5.38
N THR A 58 -5.09 0.63 6.00
CA THR A 58 -6.37 1.28 5.64
C THR A 58 -6.38 1.77 4.20
N LEU A 59 -5.28 2.39 3.74
CA LEU A 59 -5.14 2.85 2.36
C LEU A 59 -5.14 1.68 1.36
N ASN A 60 -4.50 0.56 1.70
CA ASN A 60 -4.46 -0.61 0.83
C ASN A 60 -5.84 -1.25 0.70
N VAL A 61 -6.60 -1.35 1.80
CA VAL A 61 -7.98 -1.85 1.80
C VAL A 61 -8.90 -0.95 0.97
N ASN A 62 -8.88 0.37 1.21
CA ASN A 62 -9.73 1.31 0.46
C ASN A 62 -9.39 1.33 -1.04
N LEU A 63 -8.11 1.22 -1.39
CA LEU A 63 -7.66 1.22 -2.79
C LEU A 63 -8.04 -0.09 -3.49
N LEU A 64 -8.01 -1.21 -2.78
CA LEU A 64 -8.48 -2.51 -3.27
C LEU A 64 -9.99 -2.51 -3.48
N GLU A 65 -10.76 -1.97 -2.53
CA GLU A 65 -12.21 -1.78 -2.65
C GLU A 65 -12.56 -0.90 -3.87
N THR A 66 -11.88 0.23 -4.03
CA THR A 66 -12.05 1.12 -5.20
C THR A 66 -11.73 0.42 -6.53
N LEU A 67 -10.73 -0.48 -6.54
CA LEU A 67 -10.38 -1.27 -7.72
C LEU A 67 -11.42 -2.37 -8.01
N GLU A 68 -11.98 -2.99 -6.99
CA GLU A 68 -13.07 -3.96 -7.13
C GLU A 68 -14.35 -3.28 -7.64
N GLU A 69 -14.74 -2.12 -7.11
CA GLU A 69 -15.86 -1.33 -7.64
C GLU A 69 -15.67 -0.95 -9.12
N ARG A 70 -14.48 -0.48 -9.49
CA ARG A 70 -14.17 -0.16 -10.90
C ARG A 70 -14.24 -1.38 -11.81
N LYS A 71 -13.92 -2.57 -11.29
CA LYS A 71 -14.04 -3.81 -12.06
C LYS A 71 -15.51 -4.13 -12.33
N ASP A 72 -16.37 -3.97 -11.33
CA ASP A 72 -17.81 -4.20 -11.45
C ASP A 72 -18.45 -3.21 -12.44
N GLU A 73 -18.10 -1.92 -12.36
CA GLU A 73 -18.54 -0.91 -13.34
C GLU A 73 -18.13 -1.27 -14.78
N ILE A 74 -16.91 -1.77 -14.94
CA ILE A 74 -16.39 -2.20 -16.24
C ILE A 74 -17.21 -3.39 -16.76
N GLU A 75 -17.52 -4.36 -15.90
CA GLU A 75 -18.33 -5.52 -16.25
C GLU A 75 -19.78 -5.14 -16.61
N GLU A 76 -20.36 -4.12 -15.97
CA GLU A 76 -21.63 -3.53 -16.38
C GLU A 76 -21.55 -2.87 -17.76
N MET A 77 -20.47 -2.12 -18.05
CA MET A 77 -20.25 -1.55 -19.38
C MET A 77 -20.19 -2.62 -20.47
N LYS A 78 -19.60 -3.80 -20.19
CA LYS A 78 -19.62 -4.93 -21.13
C LYS A 78 -21.05 -5.40 -21.41
N LYS A 79 -21.88 -5.59 -20.38
CA LYS A 79 -23.28 -5.99 -20.54
C LYS A 79 -24.06 -4.97 -21.37
N GLU A 80 -23.79 -3.67 -21.20
CA GLU A 80 -24.39 -2.63 -22.03
C GLU A 80 -23.96 -2.71 -23.50
N ILE A 81 -22.67 -2.94 -23.76
CA ILE A 81 -22.11 -3.03 -25.11
C ILE A 81 -22.70 -4.26 -25.83
N GLU A 82 -22.76 -5.41 -25.16
CA GLU A 82 -23.43 -6.61 -25.67
C GLU A 82 -24.89 -6.34 -25.99
N LYS A 83 -25.63 -5.69 -25.08
CA LYS A 83 -27.04 -5.32 -25.30
C LYS A 83 -27.21 -4.37 -26.48
N LYS A 84 -26.29 -3.42 -26.69
CA LYS A 84 -26.29 -2.49 -27.84
C LYS A 84 -26.02 -3.25 -29.14
N TYR A 85 -25.12 -4.23 -29.15
CA TYR A 85 -24.85 -5.10 -30.30
C TYR A 85 -26.05 -5.99 -30.64
N PHE A 86 -26.65 -6.67 -29.66
CA PHE A 86 -27.83 -7.51 -29.88
C PHE A 86 -29.06 -6.72 -30.36
N ARG A 87 -29.17 -5.45 -29.96
CA ARG A 87 -30.19 -4.51 -30.47
C ARG A 87 -29.82 -3.91 -31.83
N LYS A 88 -28.72 -4.34 -32.45
CA LYS A 88 -28.16 -3.82 -33.72
C LYS A 88 -27.94 -2.31 -33.71
N LYS A 89 -27.68 -1.72 -32.53
CA LYS A 89 -27.37 -0.29 -32.37
C LYS A 89 -25.92 0.05 -32.66
N ILE A 90 -25.05 -0.95 -32.70
CA ILE A 90 -23.64 -0.85 -33.06
C ILE A 90 -23.31 -1.96 -34.05
N ASP A 91 -22.40 -1.69 -34.97
CA ASP A 91 -21.87 -2.67 -35.92
C ASP A 91 -20.85 -3.61 -35.26
N GLU A 92 -20.54 -4.70 -35.95
CA GLU A 92 -19.67 -5.76 -35.44
C GLU A 92 -18.20 -5.32 -35.29
N GLU A 93 -17.73 -4.41 -36.15
CA GLU A 93 -16.38 -3.88 -36.07
C GLU A 93 -16.23 -2.97 -34.84
N THR A 94 -17.21 -2.11 -34.61
CA THR A 94 -17.29 -1.25 -33.41
C THR A 94 -17.42 -2.10 -32.14
N PHE A 95 -18.23 -3.15 -32.15
CA PHE A 95 -18.35 -4.09 -31.03
C PHE A 95 -17.00 -4.78 -30.72
N ARG A 96 -16.31 -5.32 -31.73
CA ARG A 96 -14.99 -5.94 -31.55
C ARG A 96 -13.96 -4.99 -30.97
N ARG A 97 -13.87 -3.77 -31.49
CA ARG A 97 -12.92 -2.75 -30.98
C ARG A 97 -13.20 -2.39 -29.52
N LEU A 98 -14.48 -2.28 -29.15
CA LEU A 98 -14.87 -1.98 -27.77
C LEU A 98 -14.59 -3.15 -26.84
N MET A 99 -14.80 -4.39 -27.27
CA MET A 99 -14.47 -5.57 -26.47
C MET A 99 -12.98 -5.77 -26.29
N GLN A 100 -12.17 -5.50 -27.31
CA GLN A 100 -10.72 -5.60 -27.18
C GLN A 100 -10.17 -4.59 -26.16
N LYS A 101 -10.64 -3.33 -26.22
CA LYS A 101 -10.30 -2.31 -25.21
C LYS A 101 -10.79 -2.66 -23.81
N TYR A 102 -11.92 -3.37 -23.70
CA TYR A 102 -12.41 -3.88 -22.43
C TYR A 102 -11.49 -4.94 -21.85
N GLU A 103 -11.09 -5.94 -22.65
CA GLU A 103 -10.24 -7.03 -22.20
C GLU A 103 -8.87 -6.53 -21.73
N GLU A 104 -8.29 -5.55 -22.45
CA GLU A 104 -7.05 -4.89 -22.04
C GLU A 104 -7.19 -4.21 -20.67
N LYS A 105 -8.25 -3.41 -20.48
CA LYS A 105 -8.50 -2.73 -19.20
C LYS A 105 -8.74 -3.70 -18.04
N LEU A 106 -9.51 -4.77 -18.28
CA LEU A 106 -9.79 -5.78 -17.27
C LEU A 106 -8.53 -6.54 -16.87
N THR A 107 -7.67 -6.85 -17.85
CA THR A 107 -6.38 -7.49 -17.62
C THR A 107 -5.47 -6.57 -16.80
N GLU A 108 -5.39 -5.28 -17.14
CA GLU A 108 -4.61 -4.30 -16.39
C GLU A 108 -5.08 -4.18 -14.93
N LEU A 109 -6.41 -4.14 -14.71
CA LEU A 109 -7.01 -4.08 -13.38
C LEU A 109 -6.74 -5.35 -12.57
N ASN A 110 -6.92 -6.53 -13.17
CA ASN A 110 -6.63 -7.80 -12.52
C ASN A 110 -5.15 -7.91 -12.11
N VAL A 111 -4.22 -7.45 -12.94
CA VAL A 111 -2.79 -7.41 -12.60
C VAL A 111 -2.52 -6.45 -11.44
N LYS A 112 -3.16 -5.28 -11.40
CA LYS A 112 -3.03 -4.33 -10.28
C LYS A 112 -3.60 -4.90 -8.98
N ILE A 113 -4.80 -5.50 -9.02
CA ILE A 113 -5.41 -6.15 -7.86
C ILE A 113 -4.53 -7.29 -7.35
N LYS A 114 -4.02 -8.14 -8.24
CA LYS A 114 -3.15 -9.27 -7.86
C LYS A 114 -1.87 -8.80 -7.16
N LYS A 115 -1.24 -7.75 -7.71
CA LYS A 115 -0.06 -7.12 -7.07
C LYS A 115 -0.35 -6.55 -5.69
N LEU A 116 -1.55 -5.99 -5.47
CA LEU A 116 -1.96 -5.43 -4.17
C LEU A 116 -2.37 -6.51 -3.16
N LYS A 117 -2.91 -7.65 -3.62
CA LYS A 117 -3.19 -8.83 -2.78
C LYS A 117 -1.94 -9.61 -2.36
N GLY A 118 -0.79 -9.34 -2.98
CA GLY A 118 0.50 -9.93 -2.60
C GLY A 118 0.79 -11.31 -3.19
N ASP A 119 0.20 -11.64 -4.35
CA ASP A 119 0.40 -12.89 -5.10
C ASP A 119 1.25 -12.72 -6.38
#